data_AF-A0A285BY49-F1
#
_entry.id   AF-A0A285BY49-F1
#
_cell.length_a   1.000
_cell.length_b   1.000
_cell.length_c   1.000
_cell.angle_alpha   90.00
_cell.angle_beta   90.00
_cell.angle_gamma   90.00
#
_symmetry.space_group_name_H-M   'P 1'
#
loop_
_entity.id
_entity.type
_entity.pdbx_description
1 polymer ?
#
loop_
_entity_poly.entity_id
_entity_poly.type
_entity_poly.pdbx_seq_one_letter_code
_entity_poly.pdbx_strand_id
1 'polypeptide(L)'
;MNKFSTKVTLCLSILMLILTACVTHPPKRMDTRFGNALGMAKAQQTVNPDASLNTVPVRGVDGQAGDAMYDNYRDSFISPKAPARGALDVGTSGGSSRGGAMQ
;
A
#
# COMPACT_ATOMS: atom_id res chain seq x y z
N MET A 1 -50.92 30.06 -0.93
CA MET A 1 -49.60 29.38 -0.89
C MET A 1 -49.71 28.05 -1.62
N ASN A 2 -49.05 27.97 -2.76
CA ASN A 2 -49.15 26.95 -3.79
C ASN A 2 -48.36 25.70 -3.39
N LYS A 3 -49.07 24.69 -2.86
CA LYS A 3 -48.53 23.40 -2.39
C LYS A 3 -47.61 22.69 -3.41
N PHE A 4 -47.79 22.99 -4.70
CA PHE A 4 -46.93 22.50 -5.79
C PHE A 4 -45.51 23.09 -5.72
N SER A 5 -45.39 24.40 -5.47
CA SER A 5 -44.09 25.07 -5.34
C SER A 5 -43.32 24.55 -4.11
N THR A 6 -44.00 24.30 -2.99
CA THR A 6 -43.38 23.75 -1.78
C THR A 6 -42.80 22.33 -2.01
N LYS A 7 -43.49 21.47 -2.77
CA LYS A 7 -43.01 20.12 -3.12
C LYS A 7 -41.79 20.17 -4.05
N VAL A 8 -41.79 21.08 -5.01
CA VAL A 8 -40.67 21.28 -5.95
C VAL A 8 -39.42 21.76 -5.20
N THR A 9 -39.55 22.71 -4.29
CA THR A 9 -38.42 23.18 -3.47
C THR A 9 -37.85 22.07 -2.58
N LEU A 10 -38.71 21.20 -2.01
CA LEU A 10 -38.27 20.08 -1.17
C LEU A 10 -37.62 18.94 -1.97
N CYS A 11 -38.12 18.61 -3.16
CA CYS A 11 -37.45 17.65 -4.04
C CYS A 11 -36.09 18.16 -4.52
N LEU A 12 -35.98 19.46 -4.82
CA LEU A 12 -34.75 20.05 -5.32
C LEU A 12 -33.64 20.05 -4.26
N SER A 13 -33.97 20.30 -2.98
CA SER A 13 -32.99 20.24 -1.90
C SER A 13 -32.49 18.82 -1.62
N ILE A 14 -33.39 17.83 -1.67
CA ILE A 14 -33.04 16.41 -1.52
C ILE A 14 -32.12 15.95 -2.66
N LEU A 15 -32.42 16.36 -3.90
CA LEU A 15 -31.59 16.03 -5.06
C LEU A 15 -30.17 16.61 -4.93
N MET A 16 -30.04 17.85 -4.47
CA MET A 16 -28.73 18.48 -4.25
C MET A 16 -27.90 17.79 -3.15
N LEU A 17 -28.56 17.27 -2.10
CA LEU A 17 -27.88 16.54 -1.04
C LEU A 17 -27.29 15.21 -1.55
N ILE A 18 -28.05 14.49 -2.40
CA ILE A 18 -27.60 13.21 -3.00
C ILE A 18 -26.41 13.42 -3.94
N LEU A 19 -26.34 14.54 -4.66
CA LEU A 19 -25.19 14.87 -5.53
C LEU A 19 -23.88 15.05 -4.76
N THR A 20 -23.92 15.49 -3.49
CA THR A 20 -22.71 15.65 -2.66
C THR A 20 -22.24 14.35 -1.99
N ALA A 21 -23.05 13.29 -2.02
CA ALA A 21 -22.75 12.02 -1.37
C ALA A 21 -21.72 11.16 -2.11
N CYS A 22 -21.39 11.47 -3.37
CA CYS A 22 -20.35 10.75 -4.12
C CYS A 22 -18.91 11.06 -3.66
N VAL A 23 -18.70 12.04 -2.78
CA VAL A 23 -17.39 12.34 -2.18
C VAL A 23 -17.40 11.92 -0.71
N THR A 24 -17.59 10.63 -0.45
CA THR A 24 -17.47 10.06 0.91
C THR A 24 -16.05 10.16 1.47
N HIS A 25 -15.06 10.42 0.63
CA HIS A 25 -13.68 10.63 1.03
C HIS A 25 -13.09 11.76 0.17
N PRO A 26 -13.18 13.05 0.57
CA PRO A 26 -12.22 14.01 0.04
C PRO A 26 -10.83 13.41 0.30
N PRO A 27 -9.90 13.42 -0.68
CA PRO A 27 -8.56 12.92 -0.43
C PRO A 27 -8.06 13.62 0.83
N LYS A 28 -7.84 12.82 1.89
CA LYS A 28 -7.34 13.29 3.18
C LYS A 28 -6.20 14.22 2.84
N ARG A 29 -6.30 15.52 3.20
CA ARG A 29 -5.35 16.54 2.72
C ARG A 29 -3.96 15.97 2.88
N MET A 30 -3.28 15.77 1.75
CA MET A 30 -1.97 15.16 1.75
C MET A 30 -1.10 16.05 2.64
N ASP A 31 -0.43 15.44 3.62
CA ASP A 31 0.44 16.20 4.50
C ASP A 31 1.43 16.97 3.64
N THR A 32 1.62 18.26 3.94
CA THR A 32 2.64 19.11 3.29
C THR A 32 4.04 18.47 3.31
N ARG A 33 4.30 17.55 4.24
CA ARG A 33 5.54 16.80 4.39
C ARG A 33 5.52 15.40 3.76
N PHE A 34 4.46 15.01 3.05
CA PHE A 34 4.34 13.68 2.45
C PHE A 34 5.53 13.32 1.55
N GLY A 35 6.01 14.27 0.74
CA GLY A 35 7.18 14.07 -0.11
C GLY A 35 8.45 13.74 0.70
N ASN A 36 8.63 14.37 1.86
CA ASN A 36 9.76 14.09 2.75
C ASN A 36 9.63 12.70 3.38
N ALA A 37 8.42 12.33 3.82
CA ALA A 37 8.17 11.01 4.39
C ALA A 37 8.44 9.90 3.37
N LEU A 38 7.99 10.07 2.12
CA LEU A 38 8.26 9.14 1.03
C LEU A 38 9.77 9.08 0.72
N GLY A 39 10.45 10.22 0.68
CA GLY A 39 11.89 10.28 0.45
C GLY A 39 12.68 9.53 1.53
N MET A 40 12.29 9.68 2.79
CA MET A 40 12.90 8.95 3.92
C MET A 40 12.61 7.46 3.86
N ALA A 41 11.36 7.06 3.62
CA ALA A 41 11.00 5.65 3.49
C ALA A 41 11.77 4.99 2.34
N LYS A 42 11.87 5.66 1.19
CA LYS A 42 12.65 5.20 0.05
C LYS A 42 14.14 5.08 0.39
N ALA A 43 14.71 6.06 1.08
CA ALA A 43 16.11 6.00 1.50
C ALA A 43 16.38 4.81 2.43
N GLN A 44 15.46 4.52 3.36
CA GLN A 44 15.55 3.35 4.25
C GLN A 44 15.41 2.00 3.50
N GLN A 45 14.68 1.98 2.38
CA GLN A 45 14.52 0.80 1.54
C GLN A 45 15.61 0.66 0.46
N THR A 46 16.44 1.69 0.26
CA THR A 46 17.48 1.69 -0.78
C THR A 46 18.73 1.02 -0.24
N VAL A 47 19.02 -0.18 -0.75
CA VAL A 47 20.20 -0.97 -0.31
C VAL A 47 21.53 -0.32 -0.71
N ASN A 48 21.58 0.34 -1.88
CA ASN A 48 22.78 1.00 -2.39
C ASN A 48 22.39 2.30 -3.11
N PRO A 49 22.58 3.48 -2.48
CA PRO A 49 22.24 4.77 -3.09
C PRO A 49 23.16 5.13 -4.25
N ASP A 50 24.41 4.67 -4.27
CA ASP A 50 25.41 5.00 -5.28
C ASP A 50 25.39 4.05 -6.49
N ALA A 51 24.40 3.15 -6.55
CA ALA A 51 24.30 2.14 -7.61
C ALA A 51 24.27 2.74 -9.03
N SER A 52 23.70 3.94 -9.20
CA SER A 52 23.63 4.63 -10.49
C SER A 52 24.98 5.19 -10.97
N LEU A 53 25.92 5.43 -10.06
CA LEU A 53 27.25 5.94 -10.38
C LEU A 53 28.23 4.81 -10.76
N ASN A 54 27.85 3.56 -10.50
CA ASN A 54 28.67 2.41 -10.80
C ASN A 54 28.60 2.06 -12.30
N THR A 55 29.74 2.20 -12.98
CA THR A 55 29.89 1.87 -14.41
C THR A 55 30.39 0.44 -14.66
N VAL A 56 30.65 -0.34 -13.60
CA VAL A 56 31.10 -1.73 -13.73
C VAL A 56 29.99 -2.55 -14.39
N PRO A 57 30.29 -3.36 -15.43
CA PRO A 57 29.32 -4.24 -16.04
C PRO A 57 28.72 -5.21 -15.01
N VAL A 58 27.39 -5.38 -15.06
CA VAL A 58 26.70 -6.38 -14.23
C VAL A 58 27.18 -7.77 -14.65
N ARG A 59 27.87 -8.48 -13.76
CA ARG A 59 28.47 -9.80 -14.05
C ARG A 59 27.46 -10.96 -14.10
N GLY A 60 26.17 -10.67 -13.96
CA GLY A 60 25.10 -11.66 -13.95
C GLY A 60 25.03 -12.48 -12.66
N VAL A 61 24.24 -13.55 -12.70
CA VAL A 61 24.13 -14.55 -11.63
C VAL A 61 25.17 -15.64 -11.91
N ASP A 62 25.94 -16.05 -10.89
CA ASP A 62 26.87 -17.17 -11.05
C ASP A 62 26.10 -18.49 -11.25
N GLY A 63 26.74 -19.49 -11.87
CA GLY A 63 26.06 -20.74 -12.22
C GLY A 63 25.49 -21.48 -11.01
N GLN A 64 26.17 -21.45 -9.87
CA GLN A 64 25.72 -22.11 -8.65
C GLN A 64 24.52 -21.38 -8.03
N ALA A 65 24.56 -20.05 -8.00
CA ALA A 65 23.41 -19.25 -7.57
C ALA A 65 22.22 -19.43 -8.51
N GLY A 66 22.44 -19.56 -9.82
CA GLY A 66 21.38 -19.82 -10.79
C GLY A 66 20.69 -21.16 -10.58
N ASP A 67 21.47 -22.21 -10.35
CA ASP A 67 20.96 -23.56 -10.03
C ASP A 67 20.14 -23.54 -8.73
N ALA A 68 20.69 -22.93 -7.67
CA ALA A 68 20.00 -22.76 -6.40
C ALA A 68 18.70 -21.94 -6.55
N MET A 69 18.67 -20.90 -7.39
CA MET A 69 17.46 -20.13 -7.67
C MET A 69 16.37 -21.00 -8.31
N TYR A 70 16.75 -21.82 -9.29
CA TYR A 70 15.82 -22.69 -9.98
C TYR A 70 15.25 -23.77 -9.06
N ASP A 71 16.11 -24.42 -8.27
CA ASP A 71 15.68 -25.40 -7.28
C ASP A 71 14.75 -24.79 -6.22
N ASN A 72 15.09 -23.63 -5.66
CA ASN A 72 14.21 -22.94 -4.70
C ASN A 72 12.86 -22.57 -5.32
N TYR A 73 12.84 -22.15 -6.59
CA TYR A 73 11.60 -21.85 -7.31
C TYR A 73 10.75 -23.11 -7.47
N ARG A 74 11.33 -24.21 -7.96
CA ARG A 74 10.63 -25.49 -8.12
C ARG A 74 10.08 -25.99 -6.78
N ASP A 75 10.93 -26.01 -5.76
CA ASP A 75 10.59 -26.57 -4.45
C ASP A 75 9.52 -25.73 -3.74
N SER A 76 9.43 -24.42 -4.02
CA SER A 76 8.35 -23.55 -3.53
C SER A 76 6.95 -24.05 -3.93
N PHE A 77 6.79 -24.73 -5.07
CA PHE A 77 5.51 -25.28 -5.50
C PHE A 77 5.25 -26.69 -4.97
N ILE A 78 6.30 -27.47 -4.74
CA ILE A 78 6.20 -28.85 -4.26
C ILE A 78 6.00 -28.87 -2.73
N SER A 79 6.68 -27.98 -2.01
CA SER A 79 6.65 -27.89 -0.55
C SER A 79 6.70 -26.41 -0.14
N PRO A 80 5.54 -25.73 -0.16
CA PRO A 80 5.45 -24.34 0.25
C PRO A 80 6.02 -24.16 1.66
N LYS A 81 7.12 -23.41 1.77
CA LYS A 81 7.72 -23.12 3.08
C LYS A 81 6.81 -22.15 3.82
N ALA A 82 6.59 -22.44 5.10
CA ALA A 82 5.92 -21.48 5.98
C ALA A 82 6.67 -20.14 5.95
N PRO A 83 5.96 -19.00 6.01
CA PRO A 83 6.59 -17.69 5.97
C PRO A 83 7.66 -17.56 7.05
N ALA A 84 8.79 -16.95 6.71
CA ALA A 84 9.89 -16.75 7.63
C ALA A 84 9.41 -16.02 8.90
N ARG A 85 10.00 -16.32 10.06
CA ARG A 85 9.70 -15.59 11.30
C ARG A 85 9.97 -14.10 11.09
N GLY A 86 8.95 -13.27 11.28
CA GLY A 86 9.03 -11.83 11.04
C GLY A 86 8.72 -11.39 9.61
N ALA A 87 8.31 -12.30 8.72
CA ALA A 87 7.73 -11.93 7.44
C ALA A 87 6.51 -11.02 7.69
N LEU A 88 6.59 -9.81 7.17
CA LEU A 88 5.50 -8.87 7.17
C LEU A 88 4.41 -9.44 6.26
N ASP A 89 3.23 -9.73 6.80
CA ASP A 89 2.06 -10.07 5.99
C ASP A 89 1.56 -8.80 5.31
N VAL A 90 2.14 -8.51 4.14
CA VAL A 90 1.77 -7.39 3.27
C VAL A 90 0.46 -7.76 2.57
N GLY A 91 -0.63 -7.78 3.34
CA GLY A 91 -1.95 -8.22 2.89
C GLY A 91 -3.01 -8.12 3.99
N THR A 92 -2.62 -8.32 5.25
CA THR A 92 -3.51 -8.14 6.42
C THR A 92 -3.45 -6.70 6.97
N SER A 93 -3.85 -5.72 6.17
CA SER A 93 -4.17 -4.40 6.73
C SER A 93 -5.55 -4.47 7.39
N GLY A 94 -5.62 -5.04 8.59
CA GLY A 94 -6.89 -5.30 9.27
C GLY A 94 -6.77 -5.63 10.76
N GLY A 95 -6.28 -4.67 11.55
CA GLY A 95 -6.59 -4.55 12.98
C GLY A 95 -6.22 -5.73 13.89
N SER A 96 -4.97 -5.80 14.35
CA SER A 96 -4.67 -6.44 15.64
C SER A 96 -3.98 -5.43 16.54
N SER A 97 -4.80 -4.71 17.30
CA SER A 97 -4.38 -4.04 18.53
C SER A 97 -3.91 -5.11 19.52
N ARG A 98 -2.62 -5.42 19.51
CA ARG A 98 -1.97 -6.14 20.60
C ARG A 98 -1.93 -5.21 21.81
N GLY A 99 -3.02 -5.22 22.58
CA GLY A 99 -3.02 -4.69 23.94
C GLY A 99 -1.98 -5.44 24.75
N GLY A 100 -0.96 -4.71 25.22
CA GLY A 100 -0.03 -5.23 26.21
C GLY A 100 -0.78 -5.48 27.51
N ALA A 101 -0.72 -6.70 28.01
CA ALA A 101 -0.95 -7.00 29.40
C ALA A 101 0.32 -7.68 29.91
N MET A 102 1.06 -6.96 30.75
CA MET A 102 1.97 -7.58 31.71
C MET A 102 1.11 -8.21 32.81
N GLN A 103 1.33 -9.49 33.07
CA GLN A 103 1.17 -10.16 34.37
C GLN A 103 1.83 -11.53 34.27
#